data_AF-A0A7W1HMI1-F1
#
_entry.id   AF-A0A7W1HMI1-F1
#
_cell.length_a   1.000
_cell.length_b   1.000
_cell.length_c   1.000
_cell.angle_alpha   90.00
_cell.angle_beta   90.00
_cell.angle_gamma   90.00
#
_symmetry.space_group_name_H-M   'P 1'
#
loop_
_entity.id
_entity.type
_entity.pdbx_description
1 polymer ?
#
loop_
_entity_poly.entity_id
_entity_poly.type
_entity_poly.pdbx_seq_one_letter_code
_entity_poly.pdbx_strand_id
1 'polypeptide(L)' 'SPMTWFMRLTDDGVGMHVGILPGYPASHGCIRMPSVAAEMFYRHVKIGTPVVVSD' A
#
# COMPACT_ATOMS: atom_id res chain seq x y z
N SER A 1 -2.97 -1.48 -14.39
CA SER A 1 -2.23 -2.58 -13.72
C SER A 1 -3.04 -3.02 -12.51
N PRO A 2 -3.22 -4.32 -12.25
CA PRO A 2 -3.94 -4.77 -11.05
C PRO A 2 -3.17 -4.37 -9.77
N MET A 3 -3.88 -3.78 -8.81
CA MET A 3 -3.34 -3.43 -7.48
C MET A 3 -3.64 -4.56 -6.50
N THR A 4 -2.86 -5.64 -6.56
CA THR A 4 -3.07 -6.79 -5.69
C THR A 4 -2.84 -6.40 -4.22
N TRP A 5 -3.70 -6.89 -3.32
CA TRP A 5 -3.69 -6.58 -1.89
C TRP A 5 -3.84 -5.08 -1.60
N PHE A 6 -4.70 -4.39 -2.35
CA PHE A 6 -4.95 -2.95 -2.21
C PHE A 6 -5.67 -2.61 -0.91
N MET A 7 -5.06 -1.73 -0.12
CA MET A 7 -5.61 -1.13 1.09
C MET A 7 -5.70 0.38 0.90
N ARG A 8 -6.91 0.91 0.77
CA ARG A 8 -7.16 2.35 0.57
C ARG A 8 -6.85 3.13 1.84
N LEU A 9 -6.12 4.24 1.70
CA LEU A 9 -5.76 5.15 2.78
C LEU A 9 -6.47 6.49 2.69
N THR A 10 -6.68 7.01 1.46
CA THR A 10 -7.31 8.30 1.23
C THR A 10 -8.52 8.20 0.31
N ASP A 11 -9.38 9.22 0.33
CA ASP A 11 -10.52 9.31 -0.57
C ASP A 11 -10.11 9.55 -2.04
N ASP A 12 -8.91 10.06 -2.28
CA ASP A 12 -8.37 10.29 -3.63
C ASP A 12 -7.84 9.01 -4.30
N GLY A 13 -7.99 7.85 -3.64
CA GLY A 13 -7.57 6.56 -4.19
C GLY A 13 -6.10 6.20 -3.93
N VAL A 14 -5.43 6.92 -3.03
CA VAL A 14 -4.09 6.53 -2.55
C VAL A 14 -4.24 5.36 -1.58
N GLY A 15 -3.38 4.36 -1.75
CA GLY A 15 -3.38 3.17 -0.91
C GLY A 15 -2.06 2.44 -0.89
N MET A 16 -2.02 1.36 -0.12
CA MET A 16 -0.90 0.43 -0.10
C MET A 16 -1.21 -0.80 -0.95
N HIS A 17 -0.26 -1.27 -1.75
CA HIS A 17 -0.46 -2.47 -2.56
C HIS A 17 0.86 -3.09 -3.03
N VAL A 18 0.78 -4.28 -3.63
CA VAL A 18 1.94 -4.92 -4.27
C VAL A 18 2.46 -4.08 -5.43
N GLY A 19 3.77 -3.88 -5.50
CA GLY A 19 4.40 -3.27 -6.67
C GLY A 19 5.92 -3.46 -6.72
N ILE A 20 6.50 -3.15 -7.89
CA ILE A 20 7.96 -3.16 -8.08
C ILE A 20 8.59 -2.08 -7.21
N LEU A 21 9.67 -2.43 -6.51
CA LEU A 21 10.43 -1.51 -5.65
C LEU A 21 11.79 -1.22 -6.30
N PRO A 22 11.95 -0.09 -7.00
CA PRO A 22 13.19 0.21 -7.69
C PRO A 22 14.27 0.83 -6.78
N GLY A 23 14.03 0.91 -5.46
CA GLY A 23 14.93 1.54 -4.49
C GLY A 23 14.77 3.06 -4.34
N TYR A 24 13.83 3.67 -5.08
CA TYR A 24 13.48 5.08 -4.98
C TYR A 24 11.95 5.28 -5.10
N PRO A 25 11.40 6.42 -4.65
CA PRO A 25 9.99 6.75 -4.82
C PRO A 25 9.63 6.85 -6.31
N ALA A 26 8.70 6.01 -6.78
CA ALA A 26 8.35 5.93 -8.21
C ALA A 26 6.86 5.59 -8.44
N SER A 27 6.00 5.98 -7.52
CA SER A 27 4.54 5.80 -7.60
C SER A 27 3.85 7.15 -7.72
N HIS A 28 2.59 7.15 -8.15
CA HIS A 28 1.74 8.34 -8.20
C HIS A 28 1.08 8.63 -6.84
N GLY A 29 1.76 8.32 -5.73
CA GLY A 29 1.27 8.48 -4.36
C GLY A 29 1.03 7.17 -3.61
N CYS A 30 0.67 6.07 -4.29
CA CYS A 30 0.48 4.78 -3.63
C CYS A 30 1.77 4.24 -3.01
N ILE A 31 1.65 3.57 -1.87
CA ILE A 31 2.76 2.94 -1.17
C ILE A 31 2.91 1.52 -1.72
N ARG A 32 3.99 1.29 -2.49
CA ARG A 32 4.30 -0.04 -3.01
C ARG A 32 5.04 -0.85 -1.98
N MET A 33 4.72 -2.14 -1.92
CA MET A 33 5.35 -3.10 -1.01
C MET A 33 5.71 -4.40 -1.72
N PRO A 34 6.64 -5.20 -1.16
CA PRO A 34 6.86 -6.57 -1.60
C PRO A 34 5.59 -7.40 -1.42
N SER A 35 5.41 -8.44 -2.25
CA SER A 35 4.21 -9.28 -2.25
C SER A 35 3.88 -9.87 -0.88
N VAL A 36 4.89 -10.41 -0.19
CA VAL A 36 4.75 -11.04 1.14
C VAL A 36 4.25 -10.05 2.19
N ALA A 37 4.79 -8.83 2.21
CA ALA A 37 4.38 -7.80 3.16
C ALA A 37 2.96 -7.32 2.88
N ALA A 38 2.62 -7.07 1.61
CA ALA A 38 1.28 -6.62 1.24
C ALA A 38 0.21 -7.66 1.59
N GLU A 39 0.47 -8.95 1.34
CA GLU A 39 -0.42 -10.02 1.75
C GLU A 39 -0.58 -10.11 3.27
N MET A 40 0.53 -10.04 4.01
CA MET A 40 0.51 -10.08 5.47
C MET A 40 -0.35 -8.95 6.02
N PHE A 41 -0.14 -7.70 5.58
CA PHE A 41 -0.96 -6.58 6.04
C PHE A 41 -2.42 -6.77 5.68
N TYR A 42 -2.73 -7.06 4.41
CA TYR A 42 -4.10 -7.21 3.93
C TYR A 42 -4.90 -8.25 4.72
N ARG A 43 -4.26 -9.35 5.15
CA ARG A 43 -4.92 -10.41 5.94
C ARG A 43 -5.16 -10.06 7.41
N HIS A 44 -4.36 -9.17 7.99
CA HIS A 44 -4.37 -8.93 9.45
C HIS A 44 -4.94 -7.58 9.85
N VAL A 45 -4.87 -6.57 8.98
CA VAL A 45 -5.40 -5.23 9.27
C VAL A 45 -6.90 -5.17 9.02
N LYS A 46 -7.59 -4.32 9.78
CA LYS A 46 -9.04 -4.09 9.65
C LYS A 46 -9.30 -2.69 9.09
N ILE A 47 -10.46 -2.51 8.46
CA ILE A 47 -10.94 -1.18 8.08
C ILE A 47 -11.02 -0.30 9.34
N GLY A 48 -10.50 0.93 9.25
CA GLY A 48 -10.39 1.87 10.38
C GLY A 48 -9.09 1.77 11.17
N THR A 49 -8.17 0.85 10.82
CA THR A 49 -6.81 0.86 11.37
C THR A 49 -6.10 2.16 10.96
N PRO A 50 -5.60 2.98 11.91
CA PRO A 50 -4.94 4.23 11.58
C PRO A 50 -3.61 3.97 10.88
N VAL A 51 -3.28 4.82 9.90
CA VAL A 51 -2.01 4.80 9.18
C VAL A 51 -1.38 6.18 9.27
N VAL A 52 -0.10 6.23 9.64
CA VAL A 52 0.69 7.45 9.72
C VAL A 52 1.83 7.34 8.71
N VAL A 53 1.99 8.36 7.88
CA VAL A 53 3.08 8.48 6.91
C VAL A 53 3.89 9.70 7.29
N SER A 54 5.20 9.51 7.52
CA SER A 54 6.16 10.56 7.86
C SER A 54 7.37 10.51 6.94
N ASP A 55 8.23 11.50 7.05
CA ASP A 55 9.56 11.58 6.44
C ASP A 55 10.61 10.69 7.14
#